data_AF-A0A7X3VLI3-F1
#
_entry.id   AF-A0A7X3VLI3-F1
#
_cell.length_a   1.000
_cell.length_b   1.000
_cell.length_c   1.000
_cell.angle_alpha   90.00
_cell.angle_beta   90.00
_cell.angle_gamma   90.00
#
_symmetry.space_group_name_H-M   'P 1'
#
loop_
_entity.id
_entity.type
_entity.pdbx_description
1 polymer ?
#
loop_
_entity_poly.entity_id
_entity_poly.type
_entity_poly.pdbx_seq_one_letter_code
_entity_poly.pdbx_strand_id
1 'polypeptide(L)'
;YGLEDKTVEGYLFPNTYKFAKGTTVEKAVEMMLKEFKQRWTETFDEEAESLGLTQHEIVTLASVIEKEAQSKLERPRIASVFHNRLKRKWRLQADPTVLYALGNPKRLLTRADLSVDSPYNTYKHRGLPPGPIANPGIDSLMAALRPEKTDYFYFVAIGEGKHHFSKTLSEHNRMIRKIRRASRER
;
A
#
# COMPACT_ATOMS: atom_id res chain seq x y z
N TYR A 1 2.72 8.25 -21.55
CA TYR A 1 3.59 7.98 -20.39
C TYR A 1 3.80 6.49 -20.11
N GLY A 2 3.47 5.56 -21.03
CA GLY A 2 3.70 4.13 -20.79
C GLY A 2 2.88 3.53 -19.64
N LEU A 3 1.73 4.12 -19.31
CA LEU A 3 0.86 3.63 -18.25
C LEU A 3 -0.03 2.51 -18.80
N GLU A 4 -0.08 1.39 -18.10
CA GLU A 4 -0.90 0.22 -18.49
C GLU A 4 -2.40 0.45 -18.24
N ASP A 5 -2.74 1.34 -17.30
CA ASP A 5 -4.12 1.65 -16.91
C ASP A 5 -4.70 2.89 -17.63
N LYS A 6 -6.04 2.96 -17.68
CA LYS A 6 -6.77 4.15 -18.18
C LYS A 6 -6.68 5.36 -17.23
N THR A 7 -5.97 5.25 -16.12
CA THR A 7 -5.88 6.28 -15.07
C THR A 7 -4.42 6.60 -14.76
N VAL A 8 -4.21 7.74 -14.10
CA VAL A 8 -2.90 8.16 -13.58
C VAL A 8 -2.73 7.85 -12.08
N GLU A 9 -3.60 6.99 -11.54
CA GLU A 9 -3.59 6.61 -10.11
C GLU A 9 -2.27 5.92 -9.77
N GLY A 10 -1.60 6.36 -8.70
CA GLY A 10 -0.27 5.88 -8.32
C GLY A 10 0.90 6.64 -8.95
N TYR A 11 0.65 7.44 -10.00
CA TYR A 11 1.71 8.10 -10.78
C TYR A 11 1.78 9.62 -10.55
N LEU A 12 0.84 10.21 -9.82
CA LEU A 12 0.91 11.63 -9.46
C LEU A 12 1.78 11.80 -8.21
N PHE A 13 3.10 11.95 -8.42
CA PHE A 13 4.06 11.90 -7.32
C PHE A 13 3.75 12.96 -6.23
N PRO A 14 3.68 12.58 -4.94
CA PRO A 14 3.37 13.51 -3.88
C PRO A 14 4.59 14.37 -3.54
N ASN A 15 4.54 15.65 -3.88
CA ASN A 15 5.57 16.65 -3.57
C ASN A 15 4.92 18.04 -3.42
N THR A 16 5.70 19.03 -2.96
CA THR A 16 5.29 20.43 -2.94
C THR A 16 5.54 21.06 -4.30
N TYR A 17 4.46 21.38 -5.02
CA TYR A 17 4.53 22.00 -6.34
C TYR A 17 4.25 23.50 -6.25
N LYS A 18 4.96 24.30 -7.05
CA LYS A 18 4.69 25.73 -7.24
C LYS A 18 4.12 25.93 -8.63
N PHE A 19 2.93 26.52 -8.72
CA PHE A 19 2.24 26.79 -9.97
C PHE A 19 2.13 28.29 -10.20
N ALA A 20 2.39 28.74 -11.43
CA ALA A 20 2.10 30.12 -11.81
C ALA A 20 0.57 30.34 -11.87
N LYS A 21 0.13 31.59 -11.66
CA LYS A 21 -1.29 31.94 -11.81
C LYS A 21 -1.74 31.61 -13.24
N GLY A 22 -2.86 30.90 -13.37
CA GLY A 22 -3.40 30.46 -14.66
C GLY A 22 -2.86 29.12 -15.18
N THR A 23 -2.06 28.39 -14.38
CA THR A 23 -1.66 27.01 -14.73
C THR A 23 -2.90 26.12 -14.85
N THR A 24 -3.03 25.38 -15.94
CA THR A 24 -4.15 24.46 -16.16
C THR A 24 -3.98 23.16 -15.38
N VAL A 25 -5.07 22.40 -15.21
CA VAL A 25 -5.05 21.10 -14.52
C VAL A 25 -4.15 20.11 -15.26
N GLU A 26 -4.20 20.09 -16.59
CA GLU A 26 -3.39 19.20 -17.42
C GLU A 26 -1.90 19.48 -17.22
N LYS A 27 -1.52 20.75 -17.11
CA LYS A 27 -0.13 21.12 -16.86
C LYS A 27 0.33 20.72 -15.46
N ALA A 28 -0.54 20.86 -14.46
CA ALA A 28 -0.25 20.39 -13.11
C ALA A 28 -0.06 18.87 -13.06
N VAL A 29 -0.93 18.10 -13.73
CA VAL A 29 -0.82 16.64 -13.85
C VAL A 29 0.47 16.23 -14.57
N GLU A 30 0.81 16.88 -15.69
CA GLU A 30 2.05 16.63 -16.41
C GLU A 30 3.29 16.86 -15.52
N MET A 31 3.29 17.93 -14.71
CA MET A 31 4.37 18.20 -13.76
C MET A 31 4.52 17.08 -12.72
N MET A 32 3.41 16.56 -12.19
CA MET A 32 3.41 15.46 -11.23
C MET A 32 3.89 14.13 -11.85
N LEU A 33 3.45 13.83 -13.07
CA LEU A 33 3.90 12.65 -13.83
C LEU A 33 5.39 12.73 -14.17
N LYS A 34 5.86 13.93 -14.52
CA LYS A 34 7.29 14.17 -14.79
C LYS A 34 8.12 13.98 -13.52
N GLU A 35 7.64 14.48 -12.38
CA GLU A 35 8.31 14.25 -11.09
C GLU A 35 8.35 12.75 -10.77
N PHE A 36 7.25 12.00 -10.94
CA PHE A 36 7.27 10.55 -10.77
C PHE A 36 8.35 9.88 -11.63
N LYS A 37 8.40 10.21 -12.94
CA LYS A 37 9.40 9.66 -13.86
C LYS A 37 10.83 10.04 -13.47
N GLN A 38 11.05 11.21 -12.89
CA GLN A 38 12.37 11.62 -12.40
C GLN A 38 12.80 10.88 -11.13
N ARG A 39 11.83 10.51 -10.28
CA ARG A 39 12.06 9.77 -9.03
C ARG A 39 12.19 8.28 -9.24
N TRP A 40 11.53 7.76 -10.28
CA TRP A 40 11.70 6.39 -10.73
C TRP A 40 12.97 6.27 -11.58
N THR A 41 14.05 5.84 -10.96
CA THR A 41 15.35 5.68 -11.62
C THR A 41 15.45 4.31 -12.32
N GLU A 42 16.36 4.17 -13.28
CA GLU A 42 16.61 2.88 -13.98
C GLU A 42 16.95 1.75 -12.98
N THR A 43 17.60 2.07 -11.87
CA THR A 43 17.89 1.09 -10.80
C THR A 43 16.61 0.50 -10.17
N PHE A 44 15.48 1.21 -10.19
CA PHE A 44 14.22 0.68 -9.67
C PHE A 44 13.60 -0.34 -10.62
N ASP A 45 13.83 -0.23 -11.92
CA ASP A 45 13.40 -1.24 -12.89
C ASP A 45 14.16 -2.55 -12.63
N GLU A 46 15.48 -2.50 -12.49
CA GLU A 46 16.31 -3.67 -12.16
C GLU A 46 15.90 -4.32 -10.82
N GLU A 47 15.62 -3.50 -9.79
CA GLU A 47 15.16 -3.99 -8.50
C GLU A 47 13.77 -4.65 -8.58
N ALA A 48 12.83 -4.06 -9.34
CA ALA A 48 11.51 -4.62 -9.57
C ALA A 48 11.60 -5.97 -10.29
N GLU A 49 12.42 -6.05 -11.35
CA GLU A 49 12.69 -7.28 -12.10
C GLU A 49 13.29 -8.37 -11.20
N SER A 50 14.21 -8.01 -10.30
CA SER A 50 14.80 -8.97 -9.35
C SER A 50 13.78 -9.58 -8.37
N LEU A 51 12.68 -8.87 -8.12
CA LEU A 51 11.54 -9.34 -7.32
C LEU A 51 10.51 -10.10 -8.17
N GLY A 52 10.67 -10.11 -9.50
CA GLY A 52 9.69 -10.67 -10.44
C GLY A 52 8.40 -9.86 -10.50
N LEU A 53 8.48 -8.54 -10.25
CA LEU A 53 7.36 -7.61 -10.29
C LEU A 53 7.60 -6.55 -11.36
N THR A 54 6.52 -6.14 -12.02
CA THR A 54 6.54 -4.98 -12.93
C THR A 54 6.58 -3.67 -12.15
N GLN A 55 6.95 -2.58 -12.82
CA GLN A 55 6.82 -1.23 -12.25
C GLN A 55 5.39 -0.98 -11.73
N HIS A 56 4.36 -1.36 -12.50
CA HIS A 56 2.97 -1.15 -12.12
C HIS A 56 2.60 -1.93 -10.85
N GLU A 57 3.09 -3.16 -10.70
CA GLU A 57 2.90 -3.96 -9.49
C GLU A 57 3.62 -3.38 -8.27
N ILE A 58 4.83 -2.84 -8.45
CA ILE A 58 5.55 -2.14 -7.38
C ILE A 58 4.81 -0.88 -6.94
N VAL A 59 4.35 -0.05 -7.88
CA VAL A 59 3.57 1.16 -7.56
C VAL A 59 2.26 0.77 -6.85
N THR A 60 1.62 -0.30 -7.29
CA THR A 60 0.42 -0.86 -6.66
C THR A 60 0.69 -1.27 -5.23
N LEU A 61 1.74 -2.08 -5.00
CA LEU A 61 2.14 -2.50 -3.66
C LEU A 61 2.51 -1.31 -2.76
N ALA A 62 3.27 -0.35 -3.30
CA ALA A 62 3.67 0.87 -2.61
C ALA A 62 2.46 1.71 -2.19
N SER A 63 1.41 1.79 -3.03
CA SER A 63 0.18 2.50 -2.68
C SER A 63 -0.58 1.84 -1.52
N VAL A 64 -0.55 0.51 -1.42
CA VAL A 64 -1.12 -0.23 -0.28
C VAL A 64 -0.31 0.04 0.99
N ILE A 65 1.03 -0.02 0.90
CA ILE A 65 1.94 0.28 2.02
C ILE A 65 1.74 1.72 2.51
N GLU A 66 1.61 2.69 1.60
CA GLU A 66 1.38 4.10 1.93
C GLU A 66 0.14 4.29 2.81
N LYS A 67 -0.92 3.53 2.53
CA LYS A 67 -2.19 3.62 3.27
C LYS A 67 -2.18 2.87 4.61
N GLU A 68 -1.33 1.86 4.76
CA GLU A 68 -1.19 1.08 6.01
C GLU A 68 -0.21 1.73 6.99
N ALA A 69 0.90 2.29 6.49
CA ALA A 69 2.00 2.73 7.32
C ALA A 69 1.82 4.18 7.81
N GLN A 70 1.63 4.36 9.11
CA GLN A 70 1.69 5.69 9.73
C GLN A 70 3.15 6.14 9.95
N SER A 71 4.04 5.20 10.26
CA SER A 71 5.46 5.46 10.53
C SER A 71 6.36 5.09 9.34
N LYS A 72 7.39 5.90 9.07
CA LYS A 72 8.43 5.57 8.08
C LYS A 72 9.21 4.30 8.43
N LEU A 73 9.42 4.05 9.72
CA LEU A 73 10.22 2.92 10.21
C LEU A 73 9.54 1.56 10.01
N GLU A 74 8.21 1.52 9.94
CA GLU A 74 7.47 0.26 9.78
C GLU A 74 7.21 -0.10 8.31
N ARG A 75 7.35 0.85 7.37
CA ARG A 75 7.10 0.62 5.94
C ARG A 75 7.86 -0.61 5.39
N PRO A 76 9.19 -0.77 5.62
CA PRO A 76 9.92 -1.94 5.10
C PRO A 76 9.43 -3.28 5.70
N ARG A 77 8.95 -3.26 6.94
CA ARG A 77 8.41 -4.45 7.62
C ARG A 77 7.00 -4.80 7.16
N ILE A 78 6.15 -3.81 6.94
CA ILE A 78 4.83 -3.99 6.32
C ILE A 78 5.00 -4.53 4.90
N ALA A 79 5.92 -3.96 4.12
CA ALA A 79 6.28 -4.47 2.80
C ALA A 79 6.74 -5.94 2.86
N SER A 80 7.56 -6.31 3.85
CA SER A 80 7.96 -7.71 4.10
C SER A 80 6.76 -8.65 4.24
N VAL A 81 5.73 -8.25 5.01
CA VAL A 81 4.52 -9.06 5.18
C VAL A 81 3.78 -9.27 3.87
N PHE A 82 3.62 -8.21 3.06
CA PHE A 82 2.94 -8.32 1.78
C PHE A 82 3.72 -9.15 0.77
N HIS A 83 5.04 -8.96 0.66
CA HIS A 83 5.91 -9.80 -0.16
C HIS A 83 5.85 -11.28 0.24
N ASN A 84 5.90 -11.57 1.53
CA ASN A 84 5.77 -12.92 2.07
C ASN A 84 4.42 -13.56 1.70
N ARG A 85 3.33 -12.79 1.76
CA ARG A 85 1.99 -13.23 1.35
C ARG A 85 1.93 -13.48 -0.16
N LEU A 86 2.44 -12.56 -0.98
CA LEU A 86 2.47 -12.70 -2.45
C LEU A 86 3.25 -13.94 -2.88
N LYS A 87 4.45 -14.15 -2.32
CA LYS A 87 5.28 -15.33 -2.59
C LYS A 87 4.58 -16.65 -2.27
N ARG A 88 3.71 -16.67 -1.25
CA ARG A 88 2.90 -17.84 -0.88
C ARG A 88 1.53 -17.90 -1.57
N LYS A 89 1.25 -16.99 -2.52
CA LYS A 89 -0.05 -16.86 -3.22
C LYS A 89 -1.21 -16.65 -2.25
N TRP A 90 -0.96 -15.94 -1.14
CA TRP A 90 -1.99 -15.56 -0.17
C TRP A 90 -2.75 -14.32 -0.65
N ARG A 91 -3.91 -14.10 -0.04
CA ARG A 91 -4.64 -12.85 -0.13
C ARG A 91 -3.91 -11.77 0.68
N LEU A 92 -3.91 -10.53 0.22
CA LEU A 92 -3.27 -9.43 0.96
C LEU A 92 -4.08 -9.00 2.17
N GLN A 93 -5.42 -9.07 2.10
CA GLN A 93 -6.34 -8.69 3.18
C GLN A 93 -6.00 -7.32 3.78
N ALA A 94 -5.84 -6.33 2.90
CA ALA A 94 -5.50 -4.96 3.27
C ALA A 94 -6.77 -4.09 3.26
N ASP A 95 -7.13 -3.53 4.40
CA ASP A 95 -8.32 -2.69 4.58
C ASP A 95 -8.40 -1.50 3.60
N PRO A 96 -7.28 -0.79 3.30
CA PRO A 96 -7.29 0.30 2.34
C PRO A 96 -7.78 -0.07 0.95
N THR A 97 -7.59 -1.32 0.52
CA THR A 97 -8.04 -1.78 -0.81
C THR A 97 -9.55 -1.90 -0.89
N VAL A 98 -10.20 -2.28 0.21
CA VAL A 98 -11.66 -2.31 0.34
C VAL A 98 -12.22 -0.89 0.45
N LEU A 99 -11.56 -0.01 1.20
CA LEU A 99 -11.95 1.41 1.28
C LEU A 99 -11.88 2.09 -0.09
N TYR A 100 -10.84 1.81 -0.88
CA TYR A 100 -10.74 2.29 -2.25
C TYR A 100 -11.88 1.78 -3.13
N ALA A 101 -12.18 0.48 -3.06
CA ALA A 101 -13.30 -0.13 -3.78
C ALA A 101 -14.67 0.49 -3.44
N LEU A 102 -14.82 1.05 -2.24
CA LEU A 102 -16.03 1.73 -1.77
C LEU A 102 -16.04 3.25 -2.02
N GLY A 103 -15.02 3.80 -2.70
CA GLY A 103 -14.92 5.23 -2.96
C GLY A 103 -14.44 6.07 -1.77
N ASN A 104 -13.66 5.47 -0.86
CA ASN A 104 -13.04 6.13 0.30
C ASN A 104 -14.04 6.87 1.22
N PRO A 105 -15.02 6.16 1.79
CA PRO A 105 -16.02 6.80 2.65
C PRO A 105 -15.38 7.35 3.93
N LYS A 106 -15.87 8.50 4.41
CA LYS A 106 -15.40 9.15 5.66
C LYS A 106 -15.94 8.47 6.93
N ARG A 107 -15.86 7.14 7.00
CA ARG A 107 -16.27 6.33 8.16
C ARG A 107 -15.34 5.14 8.32
N LEU A 108 -15.41 4.49 9.48
CA LEU A 108 -14.69 3.24 9.72
C LEU A 108 -15.22 2.11 8.83
N LEU A 109 -14.31 1.22 8.46
CA LEU A 109 -14.62 -0.01 7.72
C LEU A 109 -15.44 -0.96 8.61
N THR A 110 -16.54 -1.47 8.09
CA THR A 110 -17.40 -2.43 8.79
C THR A 110 -17.12 -3.85 8.30
N ARG A 111 -17.61 -4.85 9.02
CA ARG A 111 -17.49 -6.26 8.57
C ARG A 111 -18.25 -6.54 7.28
N ALA A 112 -19.36 -5.84 7.05
CA ALA A 112 -20.16 -5.99 5.84
C ALA A 112 -19.38 -5.48 4.61
N ASP A 113 -18.63 -4.39 4.76
CA ASP A 113 -17.82 -3.81 3.69
C ASP A 113 -16.76 -4.79 3.13
N LEU A 114 -16.22 -5.68 3.98
CA LEU A 114 -15.25 -6.70 3.55
C LEU A 114 -15.81 -7.66 2.48
N SER A 115 -17.12 -7.69 2.31
CA SER A 115 -17.81 -8.51 1.31
C SER A 115 -18.12 -7.77 0.00
N VAL A 116 -17.68 -6.52 -0.18
CA VAL A 116 -17.87 -5.76 -1.43
C VAL A 116 -17.38 -6.56 -2.65
N ASP A 117 -18.13 -6.51 -3.75
CA ASP A 117 -17.74 -7.13 -5.00
C ASP A 117 -16.95 -6.14 -5.87
N SER A 118 -15.64 -6.33 -5.92
CA SER A 118 -14.71 -5.46 -6.65
C SER A 118 -13.38 -6.18 -6.83
N PRO A 119 -12.71 -6.04 -7.99
CA PRO A 119 -11.39 -6.63 -8.21
C PRO A 119 -10.32 -6.06 -7.27
N TYR A 120 -10.55 -4.88 -6.68
CA TYR A 120 -9.67 -4.29 -5.66
C TYR A 120 -9.84 -4.96 -4.28
N ASN A 121 -10.86 -5.78 -4.06
CA ASN A 121 -11.08 -6.42 -2.76
C ASN A 121 -10.07 -7.56 -2.51
N THR A 122 -8.96 -7.23 -1.85
CA THR A 122 -7.90 -8.19 -1.49
C THR A 122 -8.29 -9.16 -0.36
N TYR A 123 -9.52 -9.10 0.16
CA TYR A 123 -10.09 -10.18 1.00
C TYR A 123 -10.72 -11.29 0.16
N LYS A 124 -11.13 -11.00 -1.08
CA LYS A 124 -11.71 -11.99 -2.01
C LYS A 124 -10.68 -12.52 -2.99
N HIS A 125 -9.86 -11.63 -3.55
CA HIS A 125 -8.89 -11.95 -4.60
C HIS A 125 -7.47 -12.15 -4.03
N ARG A 126 -6.70 -13.06 -4.65
CA ARG A 126 -5.29 -13.31 -4.32
C ARG A 126 -4.41 -12.42 -5.20
N GLY A 127 -3.19 -12.12 -4.73
CA GLY A 127 -2.27 -11.25 -5.45
C GLY A 127 -2.54 -9.76 -5.20
N LEU A 128 -1.94 -8.92 -6.02
CA LEU A 128 -2.16 -7.47 -6.03
C LEU A 128 -3.53 -7.13 -6.62
N PRO A 129 -4.16 -6.01 -6.22
CA PRO A 129 -5.30 -5.47 -6.95
C PRO A 129 -4.88 -5.04 -8.37
N PRO A 130 -5.84 -4.74 -9.28
CA PRO A 130 -5.53 -4.40 -10.68
C PRO A 130 -4.61 -3.20 -10.85
N GLY A 131 -4.59 -2.28 -9.89
CA GLY A 131 -3.72 -1.12 -9.91
C GLY A 131 -3.64 -0.42 -8.55
N PRO A 132 -2.96 0.73 -8.49
CA PRO A 132 -2.75 1.49 -7.25
C PRO A 132 -4.05 2.01 -6.64
N ILE A 133 -4.04 2.24 -5.32
CA ILE A 133 -5.18 2.79 -4.55
C ILE A 133 -4.92 4.19 -3.97
N ALA A 134 -3.73 4.73 -4.25
CA ALA A 134 -3.25 6.04 -3.83
C ALA A 134 -1.97 6.38 -4.60
N ASN A 135 -1.50 7.62 -4.49
CA ASN A 135 -0.18 8.04 -4.98
C ASN A 135 0.89 7.85 -3.88
N PRO A 136 1.77 6.83 -3.98
CA PRO A 136 2.79 6.56 -2.98
C PRO A 136 3.93 7.58 -3.03
N GLY A 137 4.48 7.92 -1.85
CA GLY A 137 5.74 8.66 -1.77
C GLY A 137 6.96 7.77 -1.97
N ILE A 138 8.13 8.41 -2.05
CA ILE A 138 9.42 7.71 -2.24
C ILE A 138 9.69 6.67 -1.15
N ASP A 139 9.31 6.94 0.11
CA ASP A 139 9.54 6.01 1.22
C ASP A 139 8.74 4.70 1.04
N SER A 140 7.53 4.78 0.48
CA SER A 140 6.69 3.61 0.22
C SER A 140 7.14 2.85 -1.03
N LEU A 141 7.61 3.57 -2.06
CA LEU A 141 8.26 2.96 -3.24
C LEU A 141 9.52 2.18 -2.84
N MET A 142 10.40 2.82 -2.05
CA MET A 142 11.61 2.17 -1.53
C MET A 142 11.28 0.98 -0.65
N ALA A 143 10.25 1.05 0.20
CA ALA A 143 9.84 -0.09 1.02
C ALA A 143 9.30 -1.26 0.18
N ALA A 144 8.58 -0.98 -0.91
CA ALA A 144 8.10 -2.00 -1.84
C ALA A 144 9.26 -2.69 -2.60
N LEU A 145 10.28 -1.93 -3.02
CA LEU A 145 11.47 -2.46 -3.71
C LEU A 145 12.46 -3.15 -2.77
N ARG A 146 12.60 -2.63 -1.54
CA ARG A 146 13.62 -3.06 -0.58
C ARG A 146 12.96 -3.42 0.76
N PRO A 147 12.11 -4.47 0.79
CA PRO A 147 11.45 -4.89 2.02
C PRO A 147 12.48 -5.41 3.05
N GLU A 148 12.15 -5.28 4.34
CA GLU A 148 12.91 -5.96 5.39
C GLU A 148 12.81 -7.48 5.17
N LYS A 149 13.89 -8.22 5.39
CA LYS A 149 13.85 -9.69 5.29
C LYS A 149 13.35 -10.27 6.61
N THR A 150 12.08 -10.68 6.66
CA THR A 150 11.45 -11.25 7.85
C THR A 150 10.57 -12.44 7.50
N ASP A 151 10.17 -13.23 8.49
CA ASP A 151 9.18 -14.30 8.34
C ASP A 151 7.78 -13.89 8.84
N TYR A 152 7.48 -12.59 8.85
CA TYR A 152 6.18 -12.12 9.31
C TYR A 152 5.12 -12.28 8.22
N PHE A 153 3.94 -12.73 8.62
CA PHE A 153 2.77 -12.92 7.74
C PHE A 153 1.56 -12.13 8.22
N TYR A 154 1.62 -11.53 9.40
CA TYR A 154 0.51 -10.81 10.01
C TYR A 154 1.05 -9.58 10.73
N PHE A 155 0.24 -8.52 10.76
CA PHE A 155 0.47 -7.39 11.63
C PHE A 155 -0.86 -6.88 12.17
N VAL A 156 -0.84 -6.23 13.33
CA VAL A 156 -2.01 -5.59 13.94
C VAL A 156 -1.58 -4.29 14.61
N ALA A 157 -2.38 -3.23 14.43
CA ALA A 157 -2.11 -1.95 15.07
C ALA A 157 -2.20 -2.08 16.60
N ILE A 158 -1.20 -1.56 17.32
CA ILE A 158 -1.13 -1.60 18.79
C ILE A 158 -1.37 -0.23 19.44
N GLY A 159 -1.66 0.80 18.63
CA GLY A 159 -1.79 2.19 19.07
C GLY A 159 -0.57 3.02 18.72
N GLU A 160 -0.70 4.36 18.83
CA GLU A 160 0.36 5.34 18.56
C GLU A 160 1.03 5.18 17.18
N GLY A 161 0.28 4.69 16.19
CA GLY A 161 0.79 4.47 14.84
C GLY A 161 1.82 3.34 14.70
N LYS A 162 1.87 2.42 15.67
CA LYS A 162 2.73 1.23 15.66
C LYS A 162 1.96 -0.05 15.41
N HIS A 163 2.67 -1.06 14.93
CA HIS A 163 2.15 -2.40 14.66
C HIS A 163 2.94 -3.48 15.40
N HIS A 164 2.23 -4.52 15.83
CA HIS A 164 2.84 -5.77 16.25
C HIS A 164 2.83 -6.76 15.09
N PHE A 165 3.98 -7.36 14.79
CA PHE A 165 4.17 -8.29 13.69
C PHE A 165 4.22 -9.73 14.22
N SER A 166 3.62 -10.67 13.49
CA SER A 166 3.50 -12.07 13.91
C SER A 166 3.77 -13.01 12.74
N LYS A 167 4.40 -14.15 13.04
CA LYS A 167 4.72 -15.20 12.04
C LYS A 167 3.53 -16.12 11.83
N THR A 168 2.75 -16.37 12.89
CA THR A 168 1.62 -17.31 12.86
C THR A 168 0.28 -16.64 13.15
N LEU A 169 -0.79 -17.25 12.65
CA LEU A 169 -2.16 -16.81 12.95
C LEU A 169 -2.47 -16.91 14.45
N SER A 170 -1.91 -17.92 15.15
CA SER A 170 -2.10 -18.07 16.59
C SER A 170 -1.49 -16.92 17.38
N GLU A 171 -0.29 -16.45 17.01
CA GLU A 171 0.35 -15.27 17.62
C GLU A 171 -0.48 -14.01 17.38
N HIS A 172 -0.87 -13.80 16.12
CA HIS A 172 -1.69 -12.65 15.73
C HIS A 172 -3.01 -12.60 16.52
N ASN A 173 -3.72 -13.73 16.63
CA ASN A 173 -4.98 -13.82 17.38
C ASN A 173 -4.78 -13.66 18.90
N ARG A 174 -3.62 -14.04 19.46
CA ARG A 174 -3.28 -13.72 20.86
C ARG A 174 -3.13 -12.21 21.03
N MET A 175 -2.44 -11.54 20.11
CA MET A 175 -2.23 -10.10 20.19
C MET A 175 -3.53 -9.31 20.02
N ILE A 176 -4.40 -9.69 19.07
CA ILE A 176 -5.74 -9.10 18.92
C ILE A 176 -6.54 -9.21 20.22
N ARG A 177 -6.53 -10.38 20.86
CA ARG A 177 -7.23 -10.58 22.14
C ARG A 177 -6.67 -9.67 23.25
N LYS A 178 -5.35 -9.49 23.30
CA LYS A 178 -4.69 -8.59 24.26
C LYS A 178 -5.12 -7.14 24.04
N ILE A 179 -5.09 -6.66 22.80
CA ILE A 179 -5.51 -5.29 22.43
C ILE A 179 -6.98 -5.05 22.81
N ARG A 180 -7.87 -5.99 22.47
CA ARG A 180 -9.31 -5.88 22.77
C ARG A 180 -9.64 -5.89 24.27
N ARG A 181 -8.82 -6.53 25.10
CA ARG A 181 -8.97 -6.49 26.57
C ARG A 181 -8.55 -5.12 27.10
N ALA A 182 -7.37 -4.65 26.70
CA ALA A 182 -6.83 -3.35 27.11
C ALA A 182 -7.66 -2.14 26.60
N SER A 183 -8.50 -2.31 25.59
CA SER A 183 -9.44 -1.27 25.12
C SER A 183 -10.79 -1.28 25.85
N ARG A 184 -11.12 -2.36 26.58
CA ARG A 184 -12.35 -2.47 27.38
C ARG A 184 -12.16 -2.04 28.84
N GLU A 185 -10.91 -2.04 29.29
CA GLU A 185 -10.49 -1.61 30.63
C GLU A 185 -10.20 -0.08 30.70
N ARG A 186 -10.30 0.61 29.55
CA ARG A 186 -10.24 2.06 29.41
C ARG A 186 -11.61 2.61 29.12
#